data_AF-A0A965HX10-F1
#
_entry.id   AF-A0A965HX10-F1
#
_cell.length_a   1.000
_cell.length_b   1.000
_cell.length_c   1.000
_cell.angle_alpha   90.00
_cell.angle_beta   90.00
_cell.angle_gamma   90.00
#
_symmetry.space_group_name_H-M   'P 1'
#
loop_
_entity.id
_entity.type
_entity.pdbx_description
1 polymer ?
#
loop_
_entity_poly.entity_id
_entity_poly.type
_entity_poly.pdbx_seq_one_letter_code
_entity_poly.pdbx_strand_id
1 'polypeptide(L)'
;MSVYGLERISVPVAPPGFSDDTADRHYVPAPCQVACPVGTDAPSYIGYIWEKKYAEAFEAITATNPFSSICGRVCDAPCEPACRRESSDGAVQIRNLKRFVMDQLGADAPTTQFEVTRPESVAVVGSGPAGLTAAFELCKAGFSVNVYEMTDRLGGTMVWGIPQFRLPTGIIEEDINRLQRQCK
;
A
#
# COMPACT_ATOMS: atom_id res chain seq x y z
N MET A 1 13.33 -0.79 12.34
CA MET A 1 12.27 -0.07 11.62
C MET A 1 12.83 0.35 10.28
N SER A 2 12.68 -0.49 9.26
CA SER A 2 12.99 -0.04 7.90
C SER A 2 11.99 1.05 7.52
N VAL A 3 12.45 2.07 6.80
CA VAL A 3 11.66 3.24 6.36
C VAL A 3 10.40 2.82 5.57
N TYR A 4 10.37 1.59 5.06
CA TYR A 4 9.32 1.06 4.19
C TYR A 4 8.55 -0.12 4.79
N GLY A 5 8.60 -0.35 6.11
CA GLY A 5 7.78 -1.41 6.74
C GLY A 5 8.00 -2.81 6.15
N LEU A 6 9.19 -3.07 5.58
CA LEU A 6 9.54 -4.30 4.84
C LEU A 6 9.50 -5.56 5.71
N GLU A 7 9.35 -5.40 7.02
CA GLU A 7 9.31 -6.47 8.01
C GLU A 7 8.03 -7.32 7.91
N ARG A 8 7.01 -6.82 7.18
CA ARG A 8 5.81 -7.59 6.79
C ARG A 8 5.98 -8.39 5.50
N ILE A 9 7.05 -8.13 4.74
CA ILE A 9 7.30 -8.77 3.46
C ILE A 9 8.28 -9.91 3.73
N SER A 10 7.95 -11.12 3.27
CA SER A 10 8.99 -12.15 3.17
C SER A 10 9.99 -11.64 2.14
N VAL A 11 11.24 -11.37 2.51
CA VAL A 11 12.25 -11.03 1.51
C VAL A 11 12.73 -12.36 0.91
N PRO A 12 12.71 -12.55 -0.42
CA PRO A 12 13.22 -13.78 -1.01
C PRO A 12 14.70 -13.95 -0.66
N VAL A 13 15.08 -15.16 -0.26
CA VAL A 13 16.47 -15.47 0.10
C VAL A 13 17.33 -15.45 -1.16
N ALA A 14 18.49 -14.81 -1.09
CA ALA A 14 19.46 -14.79 -2.18
C ALA A 14 19.81 -16.24 -2.60
N PRO A 15 19.84 -16.55 -3.91
CA PRO A 15 20.22 -17.87 -4.38
C PRO A 15 21.62 -18.28 -3.90
N PRO A 16 21.91 -19.59 -3.74
CA PRO A 16 23.23 -20.06 -3.34
C PRO A 16 24.34 -19.50 -4.23
N GLY A 17 25.36 -18.89 -3.61
CA GLY A 17 26.50 -18.28 -4.30
C GLY A 17 26.35 -16.78 -4.61
N PHE A 18 25.22 -16.16 -4.28
CA PHE A 18 25.03 -14.70 -4.37
C PHE A 18 24.92 -14.08 -2.98
N SER A 19 25.46 -12.88 -2.81
CA SER A 19 25.29 -12.09 -1.58
C SER A 19 23.92 -11.42 -1.56
N ASP A 20 23.33 -11.31 -0.38
CA ASP A 20 22.20 -10.43 -0.16
C ASP A 20 22.72 -9.02 0.09
N ASP A 21 22.69 -8.20 -0.96
CA ASP A 21 23.18 -6.83 -0.92
C ASP A 21 22.18 -5.88 -0.24
N THR A 22 20.98 -6.32 0.16
CA THR A 22 19.97 -5.46 0.78
C THR A 22 20.39 -4.92 2.16
N ALA A 23 21.36 -5.58 2.80
CA ALA A 23 21.97 -5.14 4.05
C ALA A 23 23.17 -4.17 3.86
N ASP A 24 23.60 -3.91 2.62
CA ASP A 24 24.68 -2.97 2.34
C ASP A 24 24.24 -1.52 2.63
N ARG A 25 25.14 -0.73 3.23
CA ARG A 25 24.95 0.70 3.46
C ARG A 25 24.76 1.49 2.17
N HIS A 26 25.29 1.00 1.06
CA HIS A 26 25.17 1.63 -0.25
C HIS A 26 24.08 0.99 -1.12
N TYR A 27 23.24 0.12 -0.55
CA TYR A 27 22.12 -0.47 -1.28
C TYR A 27 21.17 0.62 -1.79
N VAL A 28 21.00 0.66 -3.11
CA VAL A 28 20.02 1.52 -3.76
C VAL A 28 18.84 0.63 -4.16
N PRO A 29 17.64 0.85 -3.58
CA PRO A 29 16.45 0.11 -3.98
C PRO A 29 16.16 0.26 -5.48
N ALA A 30 15.31 -0.60 -6.02
CA ALA A 30 14.95 -0.51 -7.43
C ALA A 30 14.42 0.89 -7.77
N PRO A 31 14.77 1.47 -8.94
CA PRO A 31 14.38 2.83 -9.31
C PRO A 31 12.88 3.11 -9.19
N CYS A 32 12.05 2.11 -9.53
CA CYS A 32 10.59 2.19 -9.39
C CYS A 32 10.10 2.31 -7.93
N GLN A 33 10.80 1.71 -6.96
CA GLN A 33 10.50 1.85 -5.54
C GLN A 33 10.94 3.22 -5.01
N VAL A 34 12.13 3.69 -5.43
CA VAL A 34 12.63 5.03 -5.08
C VAL A 34 11.71 6.13 -5.63
N ALA A 35 11.18 5.96 -6.85
CA ALA A 35 10.25 6.90 -7.47
C ALA A 35 8.83 6.86 -6.85
N CYS A 36 8.48 5.80 -6.13
CA CYS A 36 7.19 5.70 -5.47
C CYS A 36 7.15 6.60 -4.22
N PRO A 37 6.22 7.56 -4.10
CA PRO A 37 6.19 8.48 -2.94
C PRO A 37 6.00 7.77 -1.59
N VAL A 38 5.36 6.60 -1.59
CA VAL A 38 5.15 5.76 -0.41
C VAL A 38 6.09 4.54 -0.36
N GLY A 39 7.10 4.51 -1.23
CA GLY A 39 8.14 3.47 -1.24
C GLY A 39 7.64 2.02 -1.37
N THR A 40 6.51 1.80 -2.07
CA THR A 40 5.98 0.44 -2.28
C THR A 40 7.02 -0.44 -2.99
N ASP A 41 7.24 -1.64 -2.46
CA ASP A 41 8.17 -2.62 -3.01
C ASP A 41 7.60 -3.33 -4.26
N ALA A 42 7.63 -2.60 -5.37
CA ALA A 42 7.26 -3.09 -6.68
C ALA A 42 7.99 -4.36 -7.13
N PRO A 43 9.33 -4.45 -7.07
CA PRO A 43 10.02 -5.65 -7.55
C PRO A 43 9.59 -6.91 -6.80
N SER A 44 9.41 -6.85 -5.47
CA SER A 44 8.98 -8.03 -4.70
C SER A 44 7.59 -8.51 -5.11
N TYR A 45 6.57 -7.63 -5.16
CA TYR A 45 5.23 -8.11 -5.52
C TYR A 45 5.14 -8.55 -6.98
N ILE A 46 5.95 -8.00 -7.89
CA ILE A 46 6.02 -8.46 -9.28
C ILE A 46 6.61 -9.87 -9.34
N GLY A 47 7.68 -10.12 -8.59
CA GLY A 47 8.25 -11.47 -8.44
C GLY A 47 7.24 -12.45 -7.87
N TYR A 48 6.48 -12.05 -6.84
CA TYR A 48 5.41 -12.88 -6.29
C TYR A 48 4.28 -13.17 -7.27
N ILE A 49 3.87 -12.19 -8.08
CA ILE A 49 2.90 -12.43 -9.16
C ILE A 49 3.44 -13.43 -10.18
N TRP A 50 4.73 -13.33 -10.55
CA TRP A 50 5.39 -14.27 -11.46
C TRP A 50 5.37 -15.70 -10.93
N GLU A 51 5.62 -15.87 -9.63
CA GLU A 51 5.57 -17.16 -8.93
C GLU A 51 4.14 -17.61 -8.56
N LYS A 52 3.10 -16.84 -8.90
CA LYS A 52 1.69 -17.08 -8.52
C LYS A 52 1.44 -17.08 -6.99
N LYS A 53 2.30 -16.40 -6.24
CA LYS A 53 2.24 -16.18 -4.79
C LYS A 53 1.44 -14.91 -4.47
N TYR A 54 0.14 -14.92 -4.77
CA TYR A 54 -0.66 -13.69 -4.71
C TYR A 54 -0.88 -13.13 -3.31
N ALA A 55 -0.86 -13.98 -2.27
CA ALA A 55 -0.97 -13.54 -0.89
C ALA A 55 0.28 -12.73 -0.46
N GLU A 56 1.47 -13.20 -0.82
CA GLU A 56 2.73 -12.51 -0.58
C GLU A 56 2.84 -11.22 -1.40
N ALA A 57 2.33 -11.24 -2.65
CA ALA A 57 2.22 -10.03 -3.46
C ALA A 57 1.30 -8.99 -2.79
N PHE A 58 0.16 -9.43 -2.24
CA PHE A 58 -0.78 -8.58 -1.53
C PHE A 58 -0.16 -7.92 -0.29
N GLU A 59 0.57 -8.69 0.51
CA GLU A 59 1.30 -8.15 1.67
C GLU A 59 2.35 -7.12 1.25
N ALA A 60 3.13 -7.41 0.20
CA ALA A 60 4.12 -6.47 -0.33
C ALA A 60 3.50 -5.16 -0.87
N ILE A 61 2.32 -5.25 -1.48
CA ILE A 61 1.57 -4.08 -1.97
C ILE A 61 1.05 -3.23 -0.79
N THR A 62 0.46 -3.87 0.22
CA THR A 62 -0.27 -3.19 1.30
C THR A 62 0.61 -2.79 2.48
N ALA A 63 1.84 -3.30 2.57
CA ALA A 63 2.78 -3.03 3.66
C ALA A 63 3.04 -1.53 3.89
N THR A 64 3.13 -0.74 2.82
CA THR A 64 3.40 0.72 2.89
C THR A 64 2.23 1.58 2.44
N ASN A 65 1.19 0.99 1.86
CA ASN A 65 0.10 1.73 1.26
C ASN A 65 -1.28 1.16 1.66
N PRO A 66 -1.99 1.83 2.59
CA PRO A 66 -3.33 1.40 3.00
C PRO A 66 -4.37 1.49 1.86
N PHE A 67 -4.15 2.36 0.88
CA PHE A 67 -5.08 2.66 -0.24
C PHE A 67 -4.64 2.02 -1.56
N SER A 68 -4.24 0.75 -1.49
CA SER A 68 -3.65 0.06 -2.63
C SER A 68 -4.63 -0.23 -3.77
N SER A 69 -5.91 -0.48 -3.48
CA SER A 69 -6.93 -0.75 -4.53
C SER A 69 -7.25 0.53 -5.30
N ILE A 70 -7.30 1.66 -4.58
CA ILE A 70 -7.43 3.00 -5.16
C ILE A 70 -6.19 3.35 -5.98
N CYS A 71 -4.97 3.18 -5.42
CA CYS A 71 -3.72 3.47 -6.12
C CYS A 71 -3.50 2.59 -7.35
N GLY A 72 -4.04 1.37 -7.39
CA GLY A 72 -4.05 0.52 -8.59
C GLY A 72 -4.87 1.11 -9.76
N ARG A 73 -5.68 2.16 -9.53
CA ARG A 73 -6.55 2.76 -10.54
C ARG A 73 -6.18 4.19 -10.87
N VAL A 74 -5.91 5.01 -9.86
CA VAL A 74 -5.80 6.47 -10.04
C VAL A 74 -4.41 7.03 -9.80
N CYS A 75 -3.46 6.21 -9.32
CA CYS A 75 -2.07 6.65 -9.19
C CYS A 75 -1.53 7.09 -10.54
N ASP A 76 -0.77 8.19 -10.58
CA ASP A 76 -0.09 8.67 -11.79
C ASP A 76 1.09 7.76 -12.21
N ALA A 77 1.37 6.72 -11.41
CA ALA A 77 2.38 5.71 -11.65
C ALA A 77 3.79 6.27 -11.91
N PRO A 78 4.33 7.16 -11.05
CA PRO A 78 5.69 7.71 -11.22
C PRO A 78 6.78 6.61 -11.22
N CYS A 79 6.46 5.42 -10.71
CA CYS A 79 7.30 4.25 -10.75
C CYS A 79 7.50 3.65 -12.14
N GLU A 80 6.56 3.85 -13.08
CA GLU A 80 6.62 3.28 -14.44
C GLU A 80 7.65 4.04 -15.30
N PRO A 81 7.65 5.38 -15.41
CA PRO A 81 8.70 6.12 -16.11
C PRO A 81 10.11 5.92 -15.54
N ALA A 82 10.21 5.64 -14.24
CA ALA A 82 11.49 5.34 -13.58
C ALA A 82 11.94 3.88 -13.75
N CYS A 83 11.10 3.02 -14.33
CA CYS A 83 11.39 1.60 -14.48
C CYS A 83 12.65 1.38 -15.32
N ARG A 84 13.60 0.54 -14.84
CA ARG A 84 14.81 0.22 -15.61
C ARG A 84 14.50 -0.35 -17.00
N ARG A 85 13.38 -1.07 -17.14
CA ARG A 85 12.95 -1.68 -18.41
C ARG A 85 12.45 -0.67 -19.44
N GLU A 86 12.12 0.56 -19.01
CA GLU A 86 11.66 1.64 -19.91
C GLU A 86 12.66 1.90 -21.05
N SER A 87 13.96 1.80 -20.79
CA SER A 87 15.02 1.97 -21.80
C SER A 87 15.19 0.80 -22.77
N SER A 88 14.42 -0.29 -22.59
CA SER A 88 14.44 -1.48 -23.44
C SER A 88 13.17 -1.55 -24.30
N ASP A 89 12.15 -2.28 -23.84
CA ASP A 89 10.89 -2.52 -24.56
C ASP A 89 9.67 -1.95 -23.83
N GLY A 90 9.91 -0.99 -22.94
CA GLY A 90 8.89 -0.25 -22.18
C GLY A 90 8.73 -0.72 -20.73
N ALA A 91 8.23 0.20 -19.91
CA ALA A 91 8.04 -0.03 -18.49
C ALA A 91 7.16 -1.26 -18.23
N VAL A 92 7.41 -1.88 -17.08
CA VAL A 92 6.44 -2.81 -16.52
C VAL A 92 5.18 -2.02 -16.17
N GLN A 93 4.00 -2.58 -16.45
CA GLN A 93 2.72 -1.99 -16.04
C GLN A 93 2.47 -2.19 -14.53
N ILE A 94 3.32 -1.59 -13.71
CA ILE A 94 3.40 -1.72 -12.24
C ILE A 94 2.05 -1.43 -11.58
N ARG A 95 1.34 -0.39 -12.03
CA ARG A 95 0.02 -0.02 -11.51
C ARG A 95 -1.04 -1.07 -11.85
N ASN A 96 -1.02 -1.62 -13.06
CA ASN A 96 -1.99 -2.64 -13.48
C ASN A 96 -1.76 -3.98 -12.77
N LEU A 97 -0.51 -4.35 -12.53
CA LEU A 97 -0.18 -5.54 -11.73
C LEU A 97 -0.63 -5.39 -10.27
N LYS A 98 -0.47 -4.20 -9.68
CA LYS A 98 -1.03 -3.89 -8.37
C LYS A 98 -2.55 -4.06 -8.37
N ARG A 99 -3.23 -3.45 -9.35
CA ARG A 99 -4.69 -3.60 -9.51
C ARG A 99 -5.11 -5.06 -9.64
N PHE A 100 -4.40 -5.86 -10.44
CA PHE A 100 -4.71 -7.29 -10.61
C PHE A 100 -4.75 -8.04 -9.28
N VAL A 101 -3.76 -7.84 -8.40
CA VAL A 101 -3.73 -8.48 -7.08
C VAL A 101 -4.84 -7.94 -6.18
N MET A 102 -5.02 -6.62 -6.15
CA MET A 102 -6.04 -5.99 -5.30
C MET A 102 -7.46 -6.37 -5.72
N ASP A 103 -7.73 -6.53 -7.02
CA ASP A 103 -9.03 -6.95 -7.53
C ASP A 103 -9.36 -8.41 -7.16
N GLN A 104 -8.35 -9.23 -6.85
CA GLN A 104 -8.54 -10.62 -6.43
C GLN A 104 -8.66 -10.80 -4.91
N LEU A 105 -7.87 -10.05 -4.14
CA LEU A 105 -7.71 -10.28 -2.70
C LEU A 105 -8.13 -9.08 -1.83
N GLY A 106 -8.34 -7.91 -2.41
CA GLY A 106 -8.51 -6.64 -1.69
C GLY A 106 -9.70 -6.60 -0.73
N ALA A 107 -10.83 -7.19 -1.12
CA ALA A 107 -12.06 -7.22 -0.34
C ALA A 107 -11.98 -8.21 0.85
N ASP A 108 -11.42 -9.41 0.61
CA ASP A 108 -11.49 -10.56 1.53
C ASP A 108 -10.21 -10.79 2.35
N ALA A 109 -9.20 -9.92 2.20
CA ALA A 109 -7.92 -10.11 2.88
C ALA A 109 -8.07 -10.20 4.40
N PRO A 110 -7.43 -11.20 5.06
CA PRO A 110 -7.44 -11.31 6.50
C PRO A 110 -6.72 -10.12 7.13
N THR A 111 -7.36 -9.50 8.10
CA THR A 111 -6.85 -8.31 8.80
C THR A 111 -6.47 -8.64 10.23
N THR A 112 -5.18 -8.52 10.56
CA THR A 112 -4.74 -8.49 11.96
C THR A 112 -5.24 -7.21 12.61
N GLN A 113 -5.93 -7.33 13.74
CA GLN A 113 -6.35 -6.20 14.54
C GLN A 113 -5.18 -5.65 15.35
N PHE A 114 -5.03 -4.33 15.35
CA PHE A 114 -4.10 -3.64 16.23
C PHE A 114 -4.73 -3.43 17.60
N GLU A 115 -3.96 -3.66 18.65
CA GLU A 115 -4.42 -3.47 20.02
C GLU A 115 -4.09 -2.05 20.51
N VAL A 116 -5.01 -1.48 21.26
CA VAL A 116 -4.80 -0.19 21.94
C VAL A 116 -3.88 -0.44 23.13
N THR A 117 -2.66 0.09 23.06
CA THR A 117 -1.61 -0.08 24.08
C THR A 117 -1.21 1.24 24.73
N ARG A 118 -1.67 2.36 24.18
CA ARG A 118 -1.42 3.72 24.70
C ARG A 118 -2.63 4.23 25.47
N PRO A 119 -2.43 4.91 26.62
CA PRO A 119 -3.53 5.51 27.37
C PRO A 119 -4.09 6.78 26.71
N GLU A 120 -3.32 7.45 25.84
CA GLU A 120 -3.75 8.65 25.14
C GLU A 120 -4.71 8.32 23.97
N SER A 121 -5.63 9.25 23.69
CA SER A 121 -6.50 9.21 22.51
C SER A 121 -6.18 10.35 21.55
N VAL A 122 -6.39 10.11 20.26
CA VAL A 122 -6.11 11.08 19.19
C VAL A 122 -7.37 11.32 18.37
N ALA A 123 -7.65 12.59 18.09
CA ALA A 123 -8.70 13.00 17.17
C ALA A 123 -8.10 13.40 15.82
N VAL A 124 -8.63 12.85 14.73
CA VAL A 124 -8.29 13.21 13.35
C VAL A 124 -9.50 13.89 12.73
N VAL A 125 -9.32 15.12 12.22
CA VAL A 125 -10.39 15.87 11.54
C VAL A 125 -10.21 15.74 10.03
N GLY A 126 -11.22 15.18 9.36
CA GLY A 126 -11.26 14.89 7.94
C GLY A 126 -10.92 13.43 7.62
N SER A 127 -11.77 12.80 6.82
CA SER A 127 -11.63 11.40 6.38
C SER A 127 -11.07 11.26 4.96
N GLY A 128 -10.35 12.28 4.48
CA GLY A 128 -9.60 12.17 3.22
C GLY A 128 -8.45 11.15 3.32
N PRO A 129 -7.72 10.92 2.21
CA PRO A 129 -6.59 9.98 2.20
C PRO A 129 -5.56 10.30 3.28
N ALA A 130 -5.24 11.58 3.47
CA ALA A 130 -4.28 12.01 4.51
C ALA A 130 -4.77 11.68 5.93
N GLY A 131 -6.02 12.01 6.25
CA GLY A 131 -6.59 11.80 7.59
C GLY A 131 -6.72 10.32 7.93
N LEU A 132 -7.23 9.51 6.99
CA LEU A 132 -7.35 8.07 7.19
C LEU A 132 -5.99 7.36 7.24
N THR A 133 -4.99 7.77 6.46
CA THR A 133 -3.62 7.25 6.60
C THR A 133 -3.02 7.62 7.97
N ALA A 134 -3.18 8.87 8.41
CA ALA A 134 -2.70 9.28 9.74
C ALA A 134 -3.38 8.46 10.85
N ALA A 135 -4.70 8.28 10.76
CA ALA A 135 -5.45 7.47 11.71
C ALA A 135 -4.98 6.02 11.74
N PHE A 136 -4.73 5.43 10.57
CA PHE A 136 -4.23 4.06 10.45
C PHE A 136 -2.85 3.88 11.09
N GLU A 137 -1.89 4.77 10.82
CA GLU A 137 -0.55 4.66 11.42
C GLU A 137 -0.56 4.90 12.94
N LEU A 138 -1.41 5.82 13.43
CA LEU A 138 -1.60 6.04 14.87
C LEU A 138 -2.24 4.83 15.56
N CYS A 139 -3.24 4.23 14.93
CA CYS A 139 -3.86 2.98 15.39
C CYS A 139 -2.83 1.83 15.45
N LYS A 140 -2.01 1.67 14.41
CA LYS A 140 -0.90 0.70 14.37
C LYS A 140 0.15 0.97 15.46
N ALA A 141 0.37 2.23 15.82
CA ALA A 141 1.24 2.63 16.94
C ALA A 141 0.60 2.42 18.33
N GLY A 142 -0.66 1.95 18.39
CA GLY A 142 -1.36 1.56 19.61
C GLY A 142 -2.22 2.64 20.25
N PHE A 143 -2.49 3.75 19.56
CA PHE A 143 -3.39 4.80 20.05
C PHE A 143 -4.86 4.47 19.76
N SER A 144 -5.76 4.93 20.63
CA SER A 144 -7.19 5.00 20.31
C SER A 144 -7.44 6.24 19.44
N VAL A 145 -8.00 6.05 18.25
CA VAL A 145 -8.13 7.13 17.25
C VAL A 145 -9.60 7.34 16.85
N ASN A 146 -10.07 8.57 16.92
CA ASN A 146 -11.39 8.97 16.45
C ASN A 146 -11.27 9.86 15.22
N VAL A 147 -11.94 9.49 14.12
CA VAL A 147 -11.98 10.27 12.88
C VAL A 147 -13.30 11.03 12.81
N TYR A 148 -13.23 12.34 12.65
CA TYR A 148 -14.39 13.23 12.51
C TYR A 148 -14.49 13.71 11.07
N GLU A 149 -15.60 13.42 10.39
CA GLU A 149 -15.87 13.82 9.02
C GLU A 149 -17.10 14.72 8.97
N MET A 150 -17.05 15.77 8.16
CA MET A 150 -18.15 16.72 8.00
C MET A 150 -19.27 16.14 7.12
N THR A 151 -18.90 15.35 6.11
CA THR A 151 -19.82 14.74 5.15
C THR A 151 -20.42 13.43 5.66
N ASP A 152 -21.37 12.87 4.90
CA ASP A 152 -22.06 11.62 5.23
C ASP A 152 -21.24 10.37 4.88
N ARG A 153 -20.06 10.52 4.26
CA ARG A 153 -19.25 9.41 3.74
C ARG A 153 -17.76 9.65 3.95
N LEU A 154 -17.05 8.61 4.36
CA LEU A 154 -15.59 8.64 4.48
C LEU A 154 -14.92 8.65 3.11
N GLY A 155 -13.74 9.26 3.01
CA GLY A 155 -12.86 9.18 1.85
C GLY A 155 -12.52 10.52 1.19
N GLY A 156 -13.17 11.61 1.60
CA GLY A 156 -12.88 12.97 1.11
C GLY A 156 -12.84 13.06 -0.41
N THR A 157 -11.77 13.65 -0.98
CA THR A 157 -11.62 13.82 -2.44
C THR A 157 -11.64 12.51 -3.22
N MET A 158 -11.33 11.36 -2.60
CA MET A 158 -11.42 10.06 -3.29
C MET A 158 -12.87 9.75 -3.67
N VAL A 159 -13.83 10.10 -2.81
CA VAL A 159 -15.28 9.91 -3.04
C VAL A 159 -15.89 11.08 -3.81
N TRP A 160 -15.52 12.30 -3.45
CA TRP A 160 -16.21 13.51 -3.94
C TRP A 160 -15.57 14.15 -5.18
N GLY A 161 -14.29 13.85 -5.45
CA GLY A 161 -13.53 14.48 -6.52
C GLY A 161 -13.26 13.60 -7.74
N ILE A 162 -13.16 12.27 -7.57
CA ILE A 162 -12.79 11.36 -8.64
C ILE A 162 -14.04 10.76 -9.30
N PRO A 163 -14.21 10.88 -10.63
CA PRO A 163 -15.37 10.30 -11.31
C PRO A 163 -15.42 8.76 -11.21
N GLN A 164 -16.64 8.21 -11.07
CA GLN A 164 -16.86 6.77 -10.87
C GLN A 164 -16.30 5.88 -11.98
N PHE A 165 -16.29 6.35 -13.23
CA PHE A 165 -15.71 5.58 -14.34
C PHE A 165 -14.19 5.39 -14.21
N ARG A 166 -13.52 6.25 -13.43
CA ARG A 166 -12.09 6.16 -13.13
C ARG A 166 -11.84 5.43 -11.81
N LEU A 167 -12.67 5.69 -10.79
CA LEU A 167 -12.59 5.07 -9.48
C LEU A 167 -13.99 4.67 -8.99
N PRO A 168 -14.38 3.40 -9.12
CA PRO A 168 -15.68 2.93 -8.63
C PRO A 168 -15.79 3.07 -7.12
N THR A 169 -16.97 3.47 -6.63
CA THR A 169 -17.18 3.73 -5.20
C THR A 169 -16.92 2.50 -4.32
N GLY A 170 -17.29 1.29 -4.78
CA GLY A 170 -17.03 0.05 -4.04
C GLY A 170 -15.54 -0.19 -3.76
N ILE A 171 -14.64 0.25 -4.63
CA ILE A 171 -13.19 0.10 -4.43
C ILE A 171 -12.67 1.02 -3.32
N ILE A 172 -13.31 2.18 -3.14
CA ILE A 172 -12.96 3.10 -2.06
C ILE A 172 -13.40 2.49 -0.73
N GLU A 173 -14.62 1.95 -0.70
CA GLU A 173 -15.19 1.27 0.48
C GLU A 173 -14.34 0.05 0.87
N GLU A 174 -13.87 -0.75 -0.09
CA GLU A 174 -12.98 -1.89 0.17
C GLU A 174 -11.72 -1.49 0.96
N ASP A 175 -11.01 -0.45 0.51
CA ASP A 175 -9.80 0.02 1.19
C ASP A 175 -10.15 0.58 2.58
N ILE A 176 -11.19 1.41 2.70
CA ILE A 176 -11.61 2.00 3.98
C ILE A 176 -12.04 0.92 4.98
N ASN A 177 -12.86 -0.05 4.55
CA ASN A 177 -13.31 -1.16 5.38
C ASN A 177 -12.14 -2.03 5.84
N ARG A 178 -11.09 -2.19 5.03
CA ARG A 178 -9.89 -2.91 5.45
C ARG A 178 -9.17 -2.18 6.60
N LEU A 179 -9.04 -0.86 6.52
CA LEU A 179 -8.45 -0.06 7.61
C LEU A 179 -9.30 -0.13 8.88
N GLN A 180 -10.62 0.00 8.75
CA GLN A 180 -11.54 -0.10 9.90
C GLN A 180 -11.53 -1.48 10.54
N ARG A 181 -11.38 -2.56 9.77
CA ARG A 181 -11.26 -3.91 10.34
C ARG A 181 -9.97 -4.12 11.14
N GLN A 182 -8.92 -3.35 10.85
CA GLN A 182 -7.62 -3.42 11.54
C GLN A 182 -7.57 -2.55 12.79
N CYS A 183 -8.41 -1.52 12.89
CA CYS A 183 -8.41 -0.53 13.95
C CYS A 183 -9.69 -0.60 14.79
N LYS A 184 -9.54 -0.74 16.11
CA LYS A 184 -10.66 -0.68 17.05
C LYS A 184 -11.10 0.75 17.33
#